data_AF-C9KJC7-F1
#
_entry.id   AF-C9KJC7-F1
#
_cell.length_a   1.000
_cell.length_b   1.000
_cell.length_c   1.000
_cell.angle_alpha   90.00
_cell.angle_beta   90.00
_cell.angle_gamma   90.00
#
_symmetry.space_group_name_H-M   'P 1'
#
loop_
_entity.id
_entity.type
_entity.pdbx_description
1 polymer ?
#
loop_
_entity_poly.entity_id
_entity_poly.type
_entity_poly.pdbx_seq_one_letter_code
_entity_poly.pdbx_strand_id
1 'polypeptide(L)'
;MMESKGHTKVLRHNVAGDMCIHDTDELDGELIRDLSRAYKGVKAYTYTHASKSAENFQLIHKAAENGFVINMSCETLSQVMECRENHVPAVLAVYEWTQKDKAARRIDGITYRLCPASHDKNMTCRDCGKCWKKGRKEVIVFPVHGTNKKKTRAFLMDF
;
A
#
# COMPACT_ATOMS: atom_id res chain seq x y z
N MET A 1 3.69 -36.18 -2.64
CA MET A 1 4.67 -35.10 -2.88
C MET A 1 3.91 -33.79 -2.88
N MET A 2 4.13 -32.89 -1.93
CA MET A 2 3.55 -31.55 -1.98
C MET A 2 4.31 -30.74 -3.03
N GLU A 3 3.69 -30.44 -4.16
CA GLU A 3 4.23 -29.45 -5.10
C GLU A 3 4.40 -28.13 -4.35
N SER A 4 5.64 -27.64 -4.26
CA SER A 4 5.89 -26.30 -3.74
C SER A 4 5.16 -25.32 -4.65
N LYS A 5 4.11 -24.67 -4.14
CA LYS A 5 3.46 -23.55 -4.85
C LYS A 5 4.56 -22.54 -5.19
N GLY A 6 4.81 -22.33 -6.48
CA GLY A 6 5.88 -21.44 -6.94
C GLY A 6 5.77 -20.08 -6.25
N HIS A 7 6.87 -19.61 -5.64
CA HIS A 7 6.86 -18.35 -4.92
C HIS A 7 6.86 -17.17 -5.90
N THR A 8 5.93 -16.25 -5.72
CA THR A 8 6.03 -14.93 -6.33
C THR A 8 7.26 -14.21 -5.78
N LYS A 9 8.25 -13.94 -6.65
CA LYS A 9 9.47 -13.19 -6.30
C LYS A 9 9.17 -11.69 -6.19
N VAL A 10 8.47 -11.28 -5.14
CA VAL A 10 8.15 -9.87 -4.88
C VAL A 10 8.97 -9.36 -3.70
N LEU A 11 9.61 -8.21 -3.88
CA LEU A 11 10.40 -7.52 -2.87
C LEU A 11 9.59 -6.33 -2.32
N ARG A 12 9.55 -6.21 -1.00
CA ARG A 12 9.05 -5.01 -0.34
C ARG A 12 10.25 -4.13 0.03
N HIS A 13 10.35 -2.96 -0.60
CA HIS A 13 11.27 -1.92 -0.18
C HIS A 13 10.68 -1.23 1.07
N ASN A 14 11.55 -0.88 2.02
CA ASN A 14 11.25 -0.30 3.33
C ASN A 14 10.18 -1.03 4.17
N VAL A 15 10.64 -1.59 5.30
CA VAL A 15 9.74 -2.05 6.38
C VAL A 15 9.39 -0.89 7.32
N ALA A 16 10.32 0.05 7.49
CA ALA A 16 10.17 1.29 8.23
C ALA A 16 10.86 2.43 7.45
N GLY A 17 10.47 3.67 7.74
CA GLY A 17 10.94 4.87 7.02
C GLY A 17 10.16 5.15 5.73
N ASP A 18 10.42 6.31 5.15
CA ASP A 18 9.83 6.77 3.90
C ASP A 18 10.93 7.22 2.91
N MET A 19 10.54 7.61 1.71
CA MET A 19 11.43 8.13 0.66
C MET A 19 11.23 9.64 0.47
N CYS A 20 10.78 10.34 1.51
CA CYS A 20 10.60 11.79 1.50
C CYS A 20 11.93 12.51 1.72
N ILE A 21 12.01 13.74 1.20
CA ILE A 21 13.07 14.68 1.59
C ILE A 21 12.97 14.88 3.10
N HIS A 22 14.13 14.92 3.77
CA HIS A 22 14.21 15.02 5.23
C HIS A 22 13.35 16.18 5.76
N ASP A 23 12.56 15.89 6.79
CA ASP A 23 11.63 16.82 7.45
C ASP A 23 10.55 17.44 6.55
N THR A 24 10.23 16.79 5.43
CA THR A 24 9.12 17.17 4.55
C THR A 24 8.16 16.00 4.32
N ASP A 25 7.04 16.28 3.67
CA ASP A 25 6.12 15.27 3.12
C ASP A 25 6.26 15.12 1.59
N GLU A 26 7.32 15.68 1.01
CA GLU A 26 7.62 15.63 -0.42
C GLU A 26 8.52 14.44 -0.73
N LEU A 27 8.16 13.67 -1.74
CA LEU A 27 8.96 12.54 -2.19
C LEU A 27 10.28 13.02 -2.83
N ASP A 28 11.39 12.40 -2.43
CA ASP A 28 12.69 12.64 -3.05
C ASP A 28 12.72 11.97 -4.43
N GLY A 29 12.59 12.80 -5.48
CA GLY A 29 12.56 12.34 -6.86
C GLY A 29 13.88 11.74 -7.35
N GLU A 30 15.03 12.14 -6.78
CA GLU A 30 16.33 11.55 -7.10
C GLU A 30 16.44 10.16 -6.49
N LEU A 31 16.11 10.03 -5.21
CA LEU A 31 16.06 8.74 -4.53
C LEU A 31 15.11 7.76 -5.22
N ILE A 32 13.88 8.19 -5.55
CA ILE A 32 12.90 7.33 -6.24
C ILE A 32 13.42 6.87 -7.60
N ARG A 33 14.07 7.74 -8.36
CA ARG A 33 14.65 7.40 -9.65
C ARG A 33 15.75 6.35 -9.51
N ASP A 34 16.63 6.50 -8.52
CA ASP A 34 17.74 5.58 -8.31
C ASP A 34 17.26 4.22 -7.78
N LEU A 35 16.27 4.20 -6.88
CA LEU A 35 15.58 2.98 -6.46
C LEU A 35 14.87 2.29 -7.62
N SER A 36 14.18 3.04 -8.48
CA SER A 36 13.51 2.49 -9.66
C SER A 36 14.50 1.83 -10.62
N ARG A 37 15.69 2.43 -10.81
CA ARG A 37 16.77 1.84 -11.60
C ARG A 37 17.34 0.58 -10.94
N ALA A 38 17.58 0.61 -9.63
CA ALA A 38 18.10 -0.52 -8.87
C ALA A 38 17.16 -1.73 -8.91
N TYR A 39 15.84 -1.49 -8.92
CA TYR A 39 14.83 -2.53 -9.02
C TYR A 39 14.41 -2.90 -10.44
N LYS A 40 15.12 -2.44 -11.48
CA LYS A 40 14.80 -2.81 -12.87
C LYS A 40 14.80 -4.33 -13.04
N GLY A 41 13.67 -4.87 -13.52
CA GLY A 41 13.47 -6.32 -13.68
C GLY A 41 13.09 -7.07 -12.40
N VAL A 42 13.01 -6.39 -11.26
CA VAL A 42 12.57 -6.93 -9.97
C VAL A 42 11.15 -6.46 -9.68
N LYS A 43 10.29 -7.35 -9.19
CA LYS A 43 8.95 -6.96 -8.73
C LYS A 43 9.06 -6.29 -7.37
N ALA A 44 9.26 -4.99 -7.33
CA ALA A 44 9.45 -4.24 -6.10
C ALA A 44 8.29 -3.29 -5.81
N TYR A 45 7.94 -3.14 -4.54
CA TYR A 45 6.95 -2.17 -4.09
C TYR A 45 7.29 -1.60 -2.71
N THR A 46 6.70 -0.46 -2.37
CA THR A 46 6.77 0.16 -1.03
C THR A 46 5.47 0.88 -0.68
N TYR A 47 5.44 1.50 0.50
CA TYR A 47 4.41 2.42 0.96
C TYR A 47 5.02 3.79 1.25
N THR A 48 4.19 4.84 1.20
CA THR A 48 4.59 6.19 1.59
C THR A 48 3.44 6.93 2.29
N HIS A 49 3.77 7.76 3.27
CA HIS A 49 2.89 8.73 3.92
C HIS A 49 3.08 10.16 3.40
N ALA A 50 3.83 10.34 2.31
CA ALA A 50 3.97 11.62 1.62
C ALA A 50 2.62 12.33 1.37
N SER A 51 2.67 13.65 1.24
CA SER A 51 1.48 14.44 0.93
C SER A 51 0.85 13.98 -0.38
N LYS A 52 -0.48 14.11 -0.46
CA LYS A 52 -1.28 13.74 -1.62
C LYS A 52 -1.29 14.88 -2.66
N SER A 53 -0.10 15.39 -2.95
CA SER A 53 0.13 16.48 -3.91
C SER A 53 0.26 15.95 -5.34
N ALA A 54 0.02 16.83 -6.31
CA ALA A 54 0.17 16.49 -7.72
C ALA A 54 1.62 16.07 -8.05
N GLU A 55 2.60 16.71 -7.43
CA GLU A 55 4.03 16.46 -7.57
C GLU A 55 4.39 15.04 -7.11
N ASN A 56 3.91 14.66 -5.92
CA ASN A 56 4.13 13.31 -5.38
C ASN A 56 3.43 12.24 -6.24
N PHE A 57 2.21 12.51 -6.70
CA PHE A 57 1.51 11.60 -7.60
C PHE A 57 2.28 11.39 -8.92
N GLN A 58 2.86 12.43 -9.50
CA GLN A 58 3.69 12.30 -10.71
C GLN A 58 4.92 11.41 -10.47
N LEU A 59 5.58 11.53 -9.32
CA LEU A 59 6.72 10.68 -8.97
C LEU A 59 6.31 9.22 -8.81
N ILE A 60 5.16 8.95 -8.18
CA ILE A 60 4.59 7.60 -8.04
C ILE A 60 4.29 6.99 -9.41
N HIS A 61 3.71 7.76 -10.34
CA HIS A 61 3.43 7.30 -11.70
C HIS A 61 4.72 6.91 -12.43
N LYS A 62 5.74 7.77 -12.40
CA LYS A 62 7.06 7.52 -13.01
C LYS A 62 7.74 6.28 -12.42
N ALA A 63 7.68 6.09 -11.09
CA ALA A 63 8.22 4.89 -10.45
C ALA A 63 7.50 3.63 -10.95
N ALA A 64 6.16 3.68 -11.01
CA ALA A 64 5.34 2.55 -11.42
C ALA A 64 5.51 2.20 -12.91
N GLU A 65 5.82 3.15 -13.78
CA GLU A 65 6.23 2.91 -15.18
C GLU A 65 7.56 2.17 -15.27
N ASN A 66 8.47 2.42 -14.34
CA ASN A 66 9.77 1.75 -14.26
C ASN A 66 9.74 0.43 -13.47
N GLY A 67 8.56 -0.05 -13.07
CA GLY A 67 8.37 -1.33 -12.38
C GLY A 67 8.48 -1.29 -10.86
N PHE A 68 8.66 -0.11 -10.27
CA PHE A 68 8.69 0.10 -8.81
C PHE A 68 7.37 0.70 -8.32
N VAL A 69 6.57 -0.08 -7.58
CA VAL A 69 5.21 0.35 -7.20
C VAL A 69 5.20 0.98 -5.81
N ILE A 70 4.91 2.28 -5.75
CA ILE A 70 4.76 3.02 -4.50
C ILE A 70 3.27 3.12 -4.19
N ASN A 71 2.82 2.55 -3.08
CA ASN A 71 1.42 2.64 -2.65
C ASN A 71 1.27 3.81 -1.66
N MET A 72 0.30 4.69 -1.91
CA MET A 72 -0.03 5.77 -1.00
C MET A 72 -0.74 5.22 0.24
N SER A 73 -0.23 5.53 1.42
CA SER A 73 -0.88 5.22 2.70
C SER A 73 -1.99 6.24 2.97
N CYS A 74 -3.19 5.73 3.18
CA CYS A 74 -4.37 6.49 3.53
C CYS A 74 -4.90 6.06 4.90
N GLU A 75 -5.63 6.97 5.52
CA GLU A 75 -6.20 6.84 6.86
C GLU A 75 -7.70 7.15 6.86
N THR A 76 -8.22 7.65 5.74
CA THR A 76 -9.65 7.94 5.52
C THR A 76 -10.09 7.46 4.14
N LEU A 77 -11.41 7.27 3.96
CA LEU A 77 -12.00 6.94 2.66
C LEU A 77 -11.81 8.09 1.65
N SER A 78 -11.90 9.34 2.09
CA SER A 78 -11.67 10.52 1.24
C SER A 78 -10.25 10.53 0.64
N GLN A 79 -9.22 10.23 1.43
CA GLN A 79 -7.85 10.11 0.92
C GLN A 79 -7.70 8.98 -0.10
N VAL A 80 -8.42 7.87 0.10
CA VAL A 80 -8.46 6.77 -0.89
C VAL A 80 -9.10 7.24 -2.19
N MET A 81 -10.19 8.01 -2.12
CA MET A 81 -10.86 8.58 -3.29
C MET A 81 -9.95 9.53 -4.06
N GLU A 82 -9.27 10.45 -3.36
CA GLU A 82 -8.30 11.38 -3.93
C GLU A 82 -7.19 10.64 -4.70
N CYS A 83 -6.62 9.59 -4.11
CA CYS A 83 -5.62 8.76 -4.79
C CYS A 83 -6.20 8.10 -6.05
N ARG A 84 -7.46 7.66 -5.99
CA ARG A 84 -8.14 6.97 -7.09
C ARG A 84 -8.42 7.89 -8.27
N GLU A 85 -8.89 9.09 -8.00
CA GLU A 85 -9.09 10.15 -9.00
C GLU A 85 -7.77 10.48 -9.71
N ASN A 86 -6.66 10.43 -8.97
CA ASN A 86 -5.31 10.62 -9.48
C ASN A 86 -4.62 9.34 -9.98
N HIS A 87 -5.34 8.22 -10.08
CA HIS A 87 -4.85 6.92 -10.57
C HIS A 87 -3.65 6.35 -9.78
N VAL A 88 -3.46 6.77 -8.53
CA VAL A 88 -2.40 6.32 -7.64
C VAL A 88 -2.87 5.11 -6.82
N PRO A 89 -2.08 4.02 -6.72
CA PRO A 89 -2.45 2.88 -5.91
C PRO A 89 -2.45 3.26 -4.42
N ALA A 90 -3.57 3.01 -3.74
CA ALA A 90 -3.73 3.31 -2.32
C ALA A 90 -3.85 2.04 -1.46
N VAL A 91 -3.49 2.20 -0.19
CA VAL A 91 -3.80 1.29 0.91
C VAL A 91 -4.42 2.07 2.05
N LEU A 92 -5.23 1.41 2.88
CA LEU A 92 -5.96 2.06 3.95
C LEU A 92 -5.60 1.46 5.30
N ALA A 93 -5.07 2.26 6.21
CA ALA A 93 -4.96 1.91 7.62
C ALA A 93 -6.31 2.16 8.32
N VAL A 94 -6.74 1.24 9.18
CA VAL A 94 -7.99 1.37 9.94
C VAL A 94 -7.77 1.02 11.40
N TYR A 95 -8.49 1.69 12.31
CA TYR A 95 -8.45 1.34 13.74
C TYR A 95 -8.82 -0.13 13.97
N GLU A 96 -9.86 -0.61 13.28
CA GLU A 96 -10.33 -1.98 13.39
C GLU A 96 -11.05 -2.47 12.15
N TRP A 97 -11.04 -3.79 11.99
CA TRP A 97 -11.86 -4.49 11.01
C TRP A 97 -12.78 -5.46 11.77
N THR A 98 -13.98 -4.97 12.10
CA THR A 98 -14.90 -5.63 13.05
C THR A 98 -15.72 -6.77 12.48
N GLN A 99 -15.94 -6.84 11.15
CA GLN A 99 -16.66 -7.96 10.55
C GLN A 99 -15.72 -9.16 10.40
N LYS A 100 -15.76 -10.03 11.42
CA LYS A 100 -14.93 -11.24 11.53
C LYS A 100 -15.02 -12.16 10.31
N ASP A 101 -16.15 -12.18 9.60
CA ASP A 101 -16.42 -13.17 8.56
C ASP A 101 -16.22 -12.68 7.12
N LYS A 102 -15.92 -11.38 6.91
CA LYS A 102 -15.75 -10.81 5.57
C LYS A 102 -14.35 -10.26 5.37
N ALA A 103 -13.57 -10.95 4.54
CA ALA A 103 -12.24 -10.50 4.11
C ALA A 103 -12.30 -9.33 3.09
N ALA A 104 -13.47 -9.01 2.53
CA ALA A 104 -13.64 -7.88 1.64
C ALA A 104 -15.00 -7.20 1.81
N ARG A 105 -15.02 -5.88 1.60
CA ARG A 105 -16.20 -5.00 1.60
C ARG A 105 -16.24 -4.21 0.29
N ARG A 106 -17.43 -3.84 -0.16
CA ARG A 106 -17.60 -2.94 -1.30
C ARG A 106 -18.30 -1.68 -0.80
N ILE A 107 -17.67 -0.52 -1.00
CA ILE A 107 -18.17 0.80 -0.60
C ILE A 107 -17.92 1.72 -1.78
N ASP A 108 -18.95 2.45 -2.24
CA ASP A 108 -18.88 3.39 -3.37
C ASP A 108 -18.21 2.81 -4.63
N GLY A 109 -18.51 1.54 -4.92
CA GLY A 109 -17.95 0.82 -6.06
C GLY A 109 -16.49 0.35 -5.90
N ILE A 110 -15.86 0.60 -4.76
CA ILE A 110 -14.49 0.19 -4.43
C ILE A 110 -14.52 -1.06 -3.56
N THR A 111 -13.71 -2.06 -3.93
CA THR A 111 -13.48 -3.23 -3.09
C THR A 111 -12.35 -2.95 -2.11
N TYR A 112 -12.66 -2.94 -0.83
CA TYR A 112 -11.71 -2.88 0.28
C TYR A 112 -11.46 -4.30 0.77
N ARG A 113 -10.21 -4.76 0.75
CA ARG A 113 -9.84 -6.13 1.15
C ARG A 113 -8.92 -6.09 2.35
N LEU A 114 -9.31 -6.78 3.41
CA LEU A 114 -8.44 -7.02 4.56
C LEU A 114 -7.16 -7.73 4.09
N CYS A 115 -5.99 -7.20 4.46
CA CYS A 115 -4.72 -7.80 4.09
C CYS A 115 -4.67 -9.28 4.51
N PRO A 116 -4.44 -10.24 3.59
CA PRO A 116 -4.34 -11.65 3.93
C PRO A 116 -3.30 -11.94 5.02
N ALA A 117 -2.15 -11.25 4.98
CA ALA A 117 -1.09 -11.40 5.97
C ALA A 117 -1.43 -10.87 7.38
N SER A 118 -2.54 -10.14 7.55
CA SER A 118 -2.95 -9.65 8.88
C SER A 118 -3.76 -10.67 9.68
N HIS A 119 -4.20 -11.77 9.06
CA HIS A 119 -5.06 -12.77 9.71
C HIS A 119 -4.68 -14.22 9.37
N ASP A 120 -4.01 -14.48 8.26
CA ASP A 120 -3.44 -15.78 7.93
C ASP A 120 -1.95 -15.83 8.29
N LYS A 121 -1.58 -16.66 9.27
CA LYS A 121 -0.20 -16.82 9.76
C LYS A 121 0.75 -17.43 8.72
N ASN A 122 0.22 -18.11 7.71
CA ASN A 122 1.03 -18.74 6.66
C ASN A 122 1.15 -17.85 5.42
N MET A 123 0.55 -16.66 5.44
CA MET A 123 0.53 -15.74 4.33
C MET A 123 1.56 -14.63 4.52
N THR A 124 2.51 -14.52 3.59
CA THR A 124 3.46 -13.42 3.56
C THR A 124 3.20 -12.46 2.40
N CYS A 125 3.80 -11.27 2.45
CA CYS A 125 3.76 -10.34 1.32
C CYS A 125 4.38 -10.95 0.04
N ARG A 126 5.39 -11.81 0.21
CA ARG A 126 6.04 -12.53 -0.89
C ARG A 126 5.06 -13.45 -1.61
N ASP A 127 4.22 -14.18 -0.87
CA ASP A 127 3.23 -15.11 -1.44
C ASP A 127 1.98 -14.40 -1.97
N CYS A 128 1.58 -13.29 -1.33
CA CYS A 128 0.40 -12.52 -1.71
C CYS A 128 0.62 -11.64 -2.95
N GLY A 129 1.69 -10.83 -2.97
CA GLY A 129 2.07 -9.98 -4.11
C GLY A 129 1.08 -8.87 -4.52
N LYS A 130 -0.09 -8.73 -3.87
CA LYS A 130 -1.13 -7.76 -4.25
C LYS A 130 -0.64 -6.31 -4.23
N CYS A 131 0.21 -5.96 -3.27
CA CYS A 131 0.74 -4.60 -3.12
C CYS A 131 1.69 -4.17 -4.23
N TRP A 132 2.26 -5.11 -5.00
CA TRP A 132 3.03 -4.83 -6.21
C TRP A 132 2.17 -4.68 -7.47
N LYS A 133 0.92 -5.15 -7.47
CA LYS A 133 0.08 -5.12 -8.68
C LYS A 133 -0.37 -3.69 -8.99
N LYS A 134 0.32 -3.01 -9.91
CA LYS A 134 0.04 -1.61 -10.34
C LYS A 134 -1.44 -1.36 -10.64
N GLY A 135 -2.07 -2.23 -11.43
CA GLY A 135 -3.49 -2.13 -11.82
C GLY A 135 -4.48 -2.75 -10.83
N ARG A 136 -4.17 -2.77 -9.53
CA ARG A 136 -5.06 -3.37 -8.52
C ARG A 136 -6.32 -2.52 -8.36
N LYS A 137 -7.49 -3.11 -8.64
CA LYS A 137 -8.80 -2.46 -8.50
C LYS A 137 -9.32 -2.36 -7.04
N GLU A 138 -8.68 -3.11 -6.14
CA GLU A 138 -9.02 -3.19 -4.72
C GLU A 138 -8.03 -2.40 -3.85
N VAL A 139 -8.52 -1.88 -2.72
CA VAL A 139 -7.70 -1.22 -1.71
C VAL A 139 -7.39 -2.22 -0.62
N ILE A 140 -6.10 -2.42 -0.33
CA ILE A 140 -5.69 -3.31 0.76
C ILE A 140 -5.84 -2.55 2.07
N VAL A 141 -6.51 -3.18 3.04
CA VAL A 141 -6.80 -2.61 4.34
C VAL A 141 -5.92 -3.24 5.40
N PHE A 142 -5.31 -2.40 6.22
CA PHE A 142 -4.42 -2.76 7.31
C PHE A 142 -5.03 -2.32 8.65
N PRO A 143 -5.56 -3.23 9.46
CA PRO A 143 -5.91 -2.90 10.83
C PRO A 143 -4.65 -2.48 11.58
N VAL A 144 -4.72 -1.37 12.31
CA VAL A 144 -3.59 -0.89 13.10
C VAL A 144 -3.36 -1.83 14.29
N HIS A 145 -2.09 -2.15 14.55
CA HIS A 145 -1.65 -3.01 15.64
C HIS A 145 -0.78 -2.23 16.63
N GLY A 146 -0.59 -2.78 17.83
CA GLY A 146 0.38 -2.26 18.80
C GLY A 146 -0.12 -1.11 19.68
N THR A 147 0.82 -0.50 20.42
CA THR A 147 0.56 0.46 21.49
C THR A 147 -0.03 1.79 21.01
N ASN A 148 0.29 2.20 19.78
CA ASN A 148 -0.23 3.43 19.18
C ASN A 148 -1.63 3.30 18.58
N LYS A 149 -2.26 2.11 18.62
CA LYS A 149 -3.60 1.87 18.06
C LYS A 149 -4.66 2.88 18.56
N LYS A 150 -4.58 3.31 19.82
CA LYS A 150 -5.54 4.29 20.37
C LYS A 150 -5.50 5.65 19.66
N LYS A 151 -4.34 6.03 19.10
CA LYS A 151 -4.16 7.29 18.36
C LYS A 151 -4.83 7.26 16.98
N THR A 152 -5.04 6.07 16.43
CA THR A 152 -5.65 5.88 15.11
C THR A 152 -7.16 5.70 15.19
N ARG A 153 -7.80 6.07 16.31
CA ARG A 153 -9.26 5.97 16.49
C ARG A 153 -10.05 6.78 15.46
N ALA A 154 -9.45 7.82 14.88
CA ALA A 154 -10.03 8.59 13.79
C ALA A 154 -9.89 7.89 12.42
N PHE A 155 -9.09 6.82 12.31
CA PHE A 155 -8.96 6.04 11.08
C PHE A 155 -10.12 5.06 11.00
N LEU A 156 -11.32 5.63 10.89
CA LEU A 156 -12.55 4.88 10.81
C LEU A 156 -12.84 4.61 9.34
N MET A 157 -13.18 3.36 9.04
CA MET A 157 -14.18 3.14 8.01
C MET A 157 -15.50 3.44 8.71
N ASP A 158 -15.91 4.72 8.71
CA ASP A 158 -17.26 5.06 9.13
C ASP A 158 -18.23 4.27 8.23
N PHE A 159 -19.14 3.54 8.86
CA PHE A 159 -20.21 2.78 8.22
C PHE A 159 -21.54 3.48 8.49
#